data_AF-A0A8H3HY17-F1
#
_entry.id   AF-A0A8H3HY17-F1
#
_cell.length_a   1.000
_cell.length_b   1.000
_cell.length_c   1.000
_cell.angle_alpha   90.00
_cell.angle_beta   90.00
_cell.angle_gamma   90.00
#
_symmetry.space_group_name_H-M   'P 1'
#
loop_
_entity.id
_entity.type
_entity.pdbx_description
1 polymer ?
#
loop_
_entity_poly.entity_id
_entity_poly.type
_entity_poly.pdbx_seq_one_letter_code
_entity_poly.pdbx_strand_id
1 'polypeptide(L)'
;MSVLSFIVNWLTRLVIYILSSGPVPQHVAFVMDGNRRYAKHKQLEVSEGHVDGFGALKRMLEICLRLGIKCVTVYAFSIENFKRPRGEVDTLMSLAKDKLDELCSHGWV
;
A
#
# COMPACT_ATOMS: atom_id res chain seq x y z
N MET A 1 -12.91 13.77 -13.62
CA MET A 1 -11.58 13.15 -13.85
C MET A 1 -10.86 13.93 -14.93
N SER A 2 -9.59 14.29 -14.74
CA SER A 2 -8.84 15.11 -15.71
C SER A 2 -8.25 14.24 -16.83
N VAL A 3 -8.11 14.79 -18.04
CA VAL A 3 -7.47 14.12 -19.20
C VAL A 3 -6.09 13.54 -18.83
N LEU A 4 -5.34 14.25 -17.98
CA LEU A 4 -4.05 13.79 -17.47
C LEU A 4 -4.15 12.46 -16.71
N SER A 5 -5.12 12.32 -15.81
CA SER A 5 -5.33 11.07 -15.05
C SER A 5 -5.68 9.89 -15.95
N PHE A 6 -6.41 10.13 -17.04
CA PHE A 6 -6.72 9.11 -18.03
C PHE A 6 -5.47 8.63 -18.78
N ILE A 7 -4.64 9.57 -19.25
CA ILE A 7 -3.39 9.26 -19.96
C ILE A 7 -2.42 8.49 -19.06
N VAL A 8 -2.24 8.93 -17.81
CA VAL A 8 -1.36 8.25 -16.84
C VAL A 8 -1.84 6.83 -16.56
N ASN A 9 -3.14 6.63 -16.37
CA ASN A 9 -3.71 5.30 -16.15
C ASN A 9 -3.53 4.39 -17.37
N TRP A 10 -3.74 4.93 -18.58
CA TRP A 10 -3.53 4.17 -19.81
C TRP A 10 -2.07 3.74 -19.98
N LEU A 11 -1.12 4.66 -19.78
CA LEU A 11 0.31 4.37 -19.83
C LEU A 11 0.72 3.33 -18.79
N THR A 12 0.22 3.46 -17.55
CA THR A 12 0.51 2.51 -16.47
C THR A 12 0.07 1.10 -16.85
N ARG A 13 -1.14 0.95 -17.42
CA ARG A 13 -1.64 -0.35 -17.89
C ARG A 13 -0.79 -0.92 -19.02
N LEU A 14 -0.38 -0.08 -19.97
CA LEU A 14 0.50 -0.50 -21.06
C LEU A 14 1.85 -1.02 -20.53
N VAL A 15 2.47 -0.30 -19.60
CA VAL A 15 3.74 -0.71 -18.98
C VAL A 15 3.58 -2.02 -18.22
N ILE A 16 2.52 -2.18 -17.42
CA ILE A 16 2.24 -3.43 -16.71
C ILE A 16 2.09 -4.59 -17.69
N TYR A 17 1.37 -4.40 -18.80
CA TYR A 17 1.20 -5.42 -19.83
C TYR A 17 2.54 -5.84 -20.46
N ILE A 18 3.37 -4.87 -20.82
CA ILE A 18 4.71 -5.13 -21.38
C ILE A 18 5.57 -5.91 -20.37
N LEU A 19 5.60 -5.48 -19.09
CA LEU A 19 6.36 -6.15 -18.04
C LEU A 19 5.86 -7.57 -17.76
N SER A 20 4.54 -7.79 -17.82
CA SER A 20 3.93 -9.11 -17.62
C SER A 20 4.23 -10.10 -18.74
N SER A 21 4.73 -9.63 -19.89
CA SER A 21 5.14 -10.49 -21.01
C SER A 21 6.53 -11.12 -20.80
N GLY A 22 7.29 -10.63 -19.82
CA GLY A 22 8.60 -11.16 -19.44
C GLY A 22 8.55 -12.07 -18.21
N PRO A 23 9.71 -12.44 -17.64
CA PRO A 23 9.75 -13.20 -16.40
C PRO A 23 9.21 -12.37 -15.23
N VAL A 24 8.15 -12.87 -14.59
CA VAL A 24 7.51 -12.23 -13.42
C VAL A 24 7.85 -13.02 -12.15
N PRO A 25 8.30 -12.36 -11.06
CA PRO A 25 8.56 -13.04 -9.79
C PRO A 25 7.27 -13.64 -9.21
N GLN A 26 7.37 -14.82 -8.63
CA GLN A 26 6.22 -15.47 -7.97
C GLN A 26 5.92 -14.87 -6.59
N HIS A 27 6.94 -14.29 -5.94
CA HIS A 27 6.86 -13.74 -4.59
C HIS A 27 7.70 -12.46 -4.46
N VAL A 28 7.11 -11.40 -3.90
CA VAL A 28 7.81 -10.16 -3.56
C VAL A 28 7.53 -9.77 -2.10
N ALA A 29 8.54 -9.24 -1.41
CA ALA A 29 8.41 -8.72 -0.05
C ALA A 29 8.65 -7.21 0.00
N PHE A 30 7.85 -6.50 0.78
CA PHE A 30 7.93 -5.05 0.96
C PHE A 30 8.10 -4.68 2.43
N VAL A 31 9.01 -3.74 2.70
CA VAL A 31 9.12 -3.07 4.00
C VAL A 31 8.50 -1.68 3.86
N MET A 32 7.37 -1.46 4.51
CA MET A 32 6.63 -0.19 4.40
C MET A 32 7.12 0.82 5.44
N ASP A 33 8.31 1.35 5.21
CA ASP A 33 8.88 2.40 6.04
C ASP A 33 8.65 3.80 5.46
N GLY A 34 8.74 4.81 6.32
CA GLY A 34 8.76 6.22 5.91
C GLY A 34 7.47 6.98 6.16
N ASN A 35 6.38 6.34 6.60
CA ASN A 35 5.07 7.00 6.81
C ASN A 35 5.16 8.25 7.72
N ARG A 36 5.91 8.18 8.82
CA ARG A 36 6.13 9.33 9.72
C ARG A 36 6.95 10.45 9.07
N ARG A 37 7.98 10.08 8.28
CA ARG A 37 8.83 11.06 7.55
C ARG A 37 8.03 11.74 6.45
N TYR A 38 7.20 10.98 5.75
CA TYR A 38 6.28 11.47 4.74
C TYR A 38 5.26 12.45 5.32
N ALA A 39 4.61 12.10 6.45
CA ALA A 39 3.69 13.00 7.15
C ALA A 39 4.37 14.33 7.51
N LYS A 40 5.56 14.26 8.12
CA LYS A 40 6.34 15.46 8.49
C LYS A 40 6.69 16.32 7.27
N HIS A 41 7.09 15.71 6.16
CA HIS A 41 7.42 16.43 4.92
C HIS A 41 6.19 17.09 4.28
N LYS A 42 5.01 16.48 4.43
CA LYS A 42 3.74 16.99 3.92
C LYS A 42 3.00 17.91 4.90
N GLN A 43 3.57 18.16 6.08
CA GLN A 43 2.93 18.91 7.17
C GLN A 43 1.58 18.29 7.59
N LEU A 44 1.49 16.97 7.53
CA LEU A 44 0.32 16.19 7.93
C LEU A 44 0.52 15.60 9.32
N GLU A 45 -0.57 15.17 9.94
CA GLU A 45 -0.50 14.35 11.15
C GLU A 45 0.13 12.98 10.85
N VAL A 46 0.73 12.37 11.87
CA VAL A 46 1.34 11.03 11.74
C VAL A 46 0.30 9.97 11.36
N SER A 47 -0.91 10.08 11.91
CA SER A 47 -2.08 9.26 11.58
C SER A 47 -2.40 9.30 10.08
N GLU A 48 -2.46 10.50 9.48
CA GLU A 48 -2.68 10.70 8.06
C GLU A 48 -1.57 10.06 7.20
N GLY A 49 -0.31 10.17 7.64
CA GLY A 49 0.79 9.48 6.97
C GLY A 49 0.65 7.96 6.95
N HIS A 50 0.05 7.37 8.00
CA HIS A 50 -0.24 5.94 8.04
C HIS A 50 -1.40 5.54 7.12
N VAL A 51 -2.43 6.38 7.02
CA VAL A 51 -3.53 6.20 6.06
C VAL A 51 -3.03 6.26 4.63
N ASP A 52 -2.21 7.25 4.30
CA ASP A 52 -1.57 7.39 2.98
C ASP A 52 -0.66 6.21 2.66
N GLY A 53 0.09 5.72 3.66
CA GLY A 53 0.91 4.51 3.55
C GLY A 53 0.07 3.28 3.20
N PHE A 54 -1.10 3.13 3.81
CA PHE A 54 -2.03 2.05 3.45
C PHE A 54 -2.59 2.22 2.02
N GLY A 55 -2.91 3.46 1.61
CA GLY A 55 -3.31 3.74 0.24
C GLY A 55 -2.22 3.37 -0.78
N ALA A 56 -0.95 3.60 -0.44
CA ALA A 56 0.20 3.18 -1.25
C ALA A 56 0.32 1.66 -1.32
N LEU A 57 0.12 0.95 -0.20
CA LEU A 57 0.05 -0.50 -0.16
C LEU A 57 -1.02 -1.05 -1.11
N LYS A 58 -2.26 -0.52 -1.04
CA LYS A 58 -3.37 -0.96 -1.90
C LYS A 58 -3.03 -0.82 -3.39
N ARG A 59 -2.48 0.33 -3.80
CA ARG A 59 -2.04 0.55 -5.19
C ARG A 59 -0.93 -0.42 -5.61
N MET A 60 0.04 -0.65 -4.73
CA MET A 60 1.14 -1.59 -5.02
C MET A 60 0.64 -3.03 -5.16
N LEU A 61 -0.27 -3.48 -4.28
CA LEU A 61 -0.87 -4.80 -4.36
C LEU A 61 -1.68 -4.98 -5.65
N GLU A 62 -2.42 -3.95 -6.08
CA GLU A 62 -3.13 -3.97 -7.35
C GLU A 62 -2.18 -4.14 -8.55
N ILE A 63 -1.03 -3.46 -8.53
CA ILE A 63 0.01 -3.62 -9.56
C ILE A 63 0.57 -5.06 -9.53
N CYS A 64 0.89 -5.59 -8.36
CA CYS A 64 1.40 -6.95 -8.21
C CYS A 64 0.40 -7.98 -8.73
N LEU A 65 -0.89 -7.80 -8.43
CA LEU A 65 -1.97 -8.64 -8.92
C LEU A 65 -2.06 -8.60 -10.45
N ARG A 66 -2.04 -7.40 -11.05
CA ARG A 66 -2.08 -7.22 -12.51
C ARG A 66 -0.85 -7.79 -13.22
N LEU A 67 0.30 -7.79 -12.57
CA LEU A 67 1.53 -8.42 -13.08
C LEU A 67 1.48 -9.95 -13.00
N GLY A 68 0.58 -10.54 -12.20
CA GLY A 68 0.51 -11.99 -11.98
C GLY A 68 1.42 -12.50 -10.86
N ILE A 69 1.85 -11.62 -9.95
CA ILE A 69 2.61 -12.01 -8.75
C ILE A 69 1.67 -12.74 -7.79
N LYS A 70 2.01 -13.98 -7.44
CA LYS A 70 1.12 -14.87 -6.67
C LYS A 70 1.17 -14.64 -5.17
N CYS A 71 2.30 -14.17 -4.66
CA CYS A 71 2.50 -13.96 -3.23
C CYS A 71 3.13 -12.58 -2.98
N VAL A 72 2.59 -11.85 -2.01
CA VAL A 72 3.18 -10.61 -1.52
C VAL A 72 3.30 -10.69 -0.01
N THR A 73 4.50 -10.46 0.52
CA THR A 73 4.74 -10.30 1.95
C THR A 73 4.95 -8.84 2.27
N VAL A 74 4.33 -8.35 3.34
CA VAL A 74 4.42 -6.95 3.73
C VAL A 74 4.80 -6.88 5.20
N TYR A 75 5.89 -6.16 5.48
CA TYR A 75 6.26 -5.82 6.83
C TYR A 75 5.53 -4.53 7.25
N ALA A 76 4.33 -4.71 7.79
CA ALA A 76 3.43 -3.61 8.14
C ALA A 76 3.61 -3.09 9.57
N PHE A 77 4.01 -3.94 10.52
CA PHE A 77 4.18 -3.57 11.93
C PHE A 77 5.21 -4.49 12.61
N SER A 78 6.18 -3.92 13.33
CA SER A 78 7.20 -4.66 14.09
C SER A 78 6.87 -4.79 15.57
N ILE A 79 7.44 -5.79 16.25
CA ILE A 79 7.36 -5.91 17.72
C ILE A 79 7.91 -4.64 18.41
N GLU A 80 8.95 -4.04 17.82
CA GLU A 80 9.53 -2.79 18.35
C GLU A 80 8.57 -1.60 18.25
N ASN A 81 7.59 -1.64 17.33
CA ASN A 81 6.60 -0.57 17.20
C ASN A 81 5.63 -0.52 18.39
N PHE A 82 5.52 -1.57 19.20
CA PHE A 82 4.80 -1.50 20.48
C PHE A 82 5.46 -0.56 21.51
N LYS A 83 6.72 -0.16 21.30
CA LYS A 83 7.40 0.82 22.16
C LYS A 83 6.98 2.27 21.85
N ARG A 84 6.16 2.51 20.82
CA ARG A 84 5.64 3.84 20.48
C ARG A 84 4.54 4.28 21.46
N PRO A 85 4.16 5.57 21.49
CA PRO A 85 3.07 6.04 22.34
C PRO A 85 1.78 5.23 22.11
N ARG A 86 1.08 4.86 23.20
CA ARG A 86 -0.11 3.99 23.12
C ARG A 86 -1.15 4.49 22.12
N GLY A 87 -1.44 5.80 22.11
CA GLY A 87 -2.40 6.38 21.16
C GLY A 87 -2.03 6.19 19.68
N GLU A 88 -0.74 6.20 19.35
CA GLU A 88 -0.27 5.90 17.98
C GLU A 88 -0.48 4.41 17.65
N VAL A 89 -0.16 3.52 18.59
CA VAL A 89 -0.36 2.07 18.42
C VAL A 89 -1.85 1.74 18.28
N ASP A 90 -2.70 2.33 19.10
CA ASP A 90 -4.16 2.11 19.05
C ASP A 90 -4.75 2.56 17.71
N THR A 91 -4.28 3.72 17.20
CA THR A 91 -4.68 4.24 15.89
C THR A 91 -4.22 3.31 14.76
N LEU A 92 -2.98 2.79 14.82
CA LEU A 92 -2.45 1.84 13.86
C LEU A 92 -3.23 0.52 13.84
N MET A 93 -3.59 -0.01 15.02
CA MET A 93 -4.35 -1.24 15.14
C MET A 93 -5.79 -1.08 14.65
N SER A 94 -6.43 0.06 14.96
CA SER A 94 -7.76 0.39 14.42
C SER A 94 -7.72 0.47 12.90
N LEU A 95 -6.74 1.19 12.34
CA LEU A 95 -6.57 1.28 10.89
C LEU A 95 -6.35 -0.09 10.26
N ALA A 96 -5.49 -0.93 10.85
CA ALA A 96 -5.24 -2.27 10.36
C ALA A 96 -6.53 -3.12 10.33
N LYS A 97 -7.33 -3.06 11.40
CA LYS A 97 -8.62 -3.75 11.48
C LYS A 97 -9.57 -3.30 10.37
N ASP A 98 -9.83 -1.99 10.27
CA ASP A 98 -10.76 -1.43 9.28
C ASP A 98 -10.39 -1.83 7.85
N LYS A 99 -9.08 -1.88 7.58
CA LYS A 99 -8.55 -2.23 6.27
C LYS A 99 -8.55 -3.72 5.95
N LEU A 100 -8.34 -4.57 6.95
CA LEU A 100 -8.54 -6.01 6.79
C LEU A 100 -10.03 -6.32 6.56
N ASP A 101 -10.93 -5.65 7.28
CA ASP A 101 -12.37 -5.79 7.10
C ASP A 101 -12.80 -5.32 5.69
N GLU A 102 -12.24 -4.20 5.20
CA GLU A 102 -12.45 -3.72 3.82
C GLU A 102 -12.05 -4.78 2.78
N LEU A 103 -10.88 -5.40 2.94
CA LEU A 103 -10.36 -6.44 2.02
C LEU A 103 -11.20 -7.72 2.06
N CYS A 104 -11.65 -8.15 3.24
CA CYS A 104 -12.52 -9.33 3.38
C CYS A 104 -13.90 -9.10 2.76
N SER A 105 -14.44 -7.88 2.88
CA SER A 105 -15.79 -7.55 2.43
C SER A 105 -15.87 -7.24 0.93
N HIS A 106 -14.78 -6.70 0.35
CA HIS A 106 -14.71 -6.26 -1.04
C HIS A 106 -13.55 -6.94 -1.78
N GLY A 107 -13.27 -8.22 -1.50
CA GLY A 107 -12.14 -9.00 -2.02
C GLY A 107 -12.08 -9.19 -3.54
N TRP A 108 -12.94 -8.51 -4.30
CA TRP A 108 -12.92 -8.42 -5.74
C TRP A 108 -12.79 -6.95 -6.15
N VAL A 109 -11.55 -6.53 -6.39
CA VAL A 109 -11.23 -5.37 -7.24
C VAL A 109 -10.62 -5.89 -8.53
#